data_AF-A0A6B2TI29-F1
#
_entry.id   AF-A0A6B2TI29-F1
#
_cell.length_a   1.000
_cell.length_b   1.000
_cell.length_c   1.000
_cell.angle_alpha   90.00
_cell.angle_beta   90.00
_cell.angle_gamma   90.00
#
_symmetry.space_group_name_H-M   'P 1'
#
loop_
_entity.id
_entity.type
_entity.pdbx_description
1 polymer ?
#
loop_
_entity_poly.entity_id
_entity_poly.type
_entity_poly.pdbx_seq_one_letter_code
_entity_poly.pdbx_strand_id
1 'polypeptide(L)' 'MMQTLAYGSWPSPIDAELAATHDGAPGFVGFVGAETWWTAPRPTEAGRR' A
#
# COMPACT_ATOMS: atom_id res chain seq x y z
N MET A 1 16.33 3.19 25.94
CA MET A 1 16.20 4.60 26.38
C MET A 1 15.55 5.36 25.24
N MET A 2 14.53 6.19 25.51
CA MET A 2 13.88 7.01 24.48
C MET A 2 14.72 8.28 24.25
N GLN A 3 14.93 8.68 23.00
CA GLN A 3 15.64 9.92 22.66
C GLN A 3 14.64 11.03 22.33
N THR A 4 14.87 12.24 22.84
CA THR A 4 14.14 13.45 22.41
C THR A 4 14.80 13.99 21.15
N LEU A 5 14.02 14.16 20.08
CA LEU A 5 14.47 14.61 18.78
C LEU A 5 13.50 15.67 18.24
N ALA A 6 13.96 16.51 17.31
CA ALA A 6 13.12 17.49 16.64
C ALA A 6 11.98 16.80 15.86
N TYR A 7 10.85 17.48 15.70
CA TYR A 7 9.77 16.98 14.87
C TYR A 7 10.25 16.76 13.42
N GLY A 8 9.91 15.60 12.87
CA GLY A 8 10.33 15.19 11.53
C GLY A 8 11.70 14.52 11.43
N SER A 9 12.51 14.48 12.50
CA SER A 9 13.82 13.81 12.49
C SER A 9 13.82 12.42 13.14
N TRP A 10 12.64 11.90 13.49
CA TRP A 10 12.51 10.55 14.02
C TRP A 10 12.81 9.52 12.93
N PRO A 11 13.70 8.54 13.20
CA PRO A 11 13.88 7.44 12.27
C PRO A 11 12.57 6.67 12.15
N SER A 12 12.10 6.51 10.92
CA SER A 12 10.88 5.78 10.58
C SER A 12 11.27 4.45 9.92
N PRO A 13 10.65 3.32 10.31
CA PRO A 13 10.77 2.07 9.57
C PRO A 13 9.95 2.07 8.28
N ILE A 14 9.11 3.10 8.06
CA ILE A 14 8.31 3.27 6.85
C ILE A 14 9.06 4.24 5.94
N ASP A 15 9.61 3.69 4.86
CA ASP A 15 10.19 4.45 3.75
C ASP A 15 9.20 4.60 2.59
N ALA A 16 9.64 5.31 1.55
CA ALA A 16 8.83 5.55 0.37
C ALA A 16 8.55 4.29 -0.46
N GLU A 17 9.48 3.34 -0.48
CA GLU A 17 9.33 2.08 -1.22
C GLU A 17 8.27 1.18 -0.57
N LEU A 18 8.30 1.07 0.75
CA LEU A 18 7.29 0.38 1.53
C LEU A 18 5.93 1.04 1.32
N ALA A 19 5.85 2.36 1.42
CA ALA A 19 4.61 3.08 1.15
C ALA A 19 4.06 2.80 -0.26
N ALA A 20 4.90 2.84 -1.29
CA ALA A 20 4.50 2.59 -2.68
C ALA A 20 4.10 1.11 -2.93
N THR A 21 4.81 0.16 -2.31
CA THR A 21 4.50 -1.27 -2.42
C THR A 21 3.10 -1.59 -1.90
N HIS A 22 2.66 -0.86 -0.88
CA HIS A 22 1.34 -1.01 -0.26
C HIS A 22 0.28 -0.03 -0.81
N ASP A 23 0.56 0.65 -1.93
CA ASP A 23 -0.38 1.63 -2.48
C ASP A 23 -1.65 0.98 -3.07
N GLY A 24 -2.77 1.64 -2.83
CA GLY A 24 -4.08 1.29 -3.36
C GLY A 24 -4.87 0.26 -2.53
N ALA A 25 -6.02 -0.14 -3.08
CA ALA A 25 -6.98 -1.04 -2.44
C ALA A 25 -7.78 -1.81 -3.52
N PRO A 26 -8.47 -2.91 -3.15
CA PRO A 26 -9.42 -3.57 -4.05
C PRO A 26 -10.48 -2.61 -4.59
N GLY A 27 -10.66 -2.59 -5.91
CA GLY A 27 -11.72 -1.87 -6.61
C GLY A 27 -12.68 -2.83 -7.31
N PHE A 28 -13.84 -2.32 -7.73
CA PHE A 28 -14.83 -3.05 -8.55
C PHE A 28 -15.17 -4.46 -8.03
N VAL A 29 -15.44 -4.55 -6.73
CA VAL A 29 -15.76 -5.83 -6.08
C VAL A 29 -17.13 -6.33 -6.56
N GLY A 30 -17.22 -7.61 -6.92
CA GLY A 30 -18.46 -8.23 -7.36
C GLY A 30 -18.42 -9.75 -7.36
N PHE A 31 -19.58 -10.36 -7.58
CA PHE A 31 -19.72 -11.80 -7.74
C PHE A 31 -20.01 -12.15 -9.21
N VAL A 32 -19.35 -13.20 -9.71
CA VAL A 32 -19.60 -13.80 -11.02
C VAL A 32 -19.99 -15.26 -10.78
N GLY A 33 -21.30 -15.54 -10.77
CA GLY A 33 -21.81 -16.83 -10.29
C GLY A 33 -21.50 -17.02 -8.81
N ALA A 34 -20.75 -18.08 -8.48
CA ALA A 34 -20.33 -18.40 -7.12
C ALA A 34 -18.97 -17.80 -6.71
N GLU A 35 -18.29 -17.11 -7.62
CA GLU A 35 -16.94 -16.59 -7.38
C GLU A 35 -16.94 -15.09 -7.08
N THR A 36 -16.01 -14.68 -6.21
CA THR A 36 -15.77 -13.26 -5.89
C THR A 36 -14.61 -12.74 -6.73
N TRP A 37 -14.82 -11.60 -7.39
CA TRP A 37 -13.85 -10.93 -8.23
C TRP A 37 -13.66 -9.47 -7.80
N TRP A 38 -12.44 -8.96 -7.98
CA TRP A 38 -12.10 -7.55 -7.77
C TRP A 38 -10.87 -7.19 -8.60
N THR A 39 -10.67 -5.89 -8.79
CA THR A 39 -9.45 -5.33 -9.38
C THR A 39 -8.46 -4.99 -8.26
N ALA A 40 -7.22 -5.45 -8.36
CA ALA A 40 -6.17 -5.16 -7.38
C ALA A 40 -5.02 -4.40 -8.04
N PRO A 41 -4.46 -3.36 -7.40
CA PRO A 41 -3.34 -2.60 -7.95
C PRO A 41 -2.07 -3.47 -8.04
N ARG A 42 -1.20 -3.16 -9.00
CA ARG A 42 0.14 -3.73 -9.14
C ARG A 42 1.18 -2.63 -9.34
N PRO A 43 1.60 -1.94 -8.25
CA PRO A 43 2.52 -0.80 -8.33
C PRO A 43 3.88 -1.16 -8.97
N THR A 44 4.37 -2.37 -8.71
CA THR A 44 5.66 -2.87 -9.24
C THR A 44 5.56 -3.39 -10.68
N GLU A 45 4.37 -3.50 -11.25
CA GLU A 45 4.13 -3.96 -12.63
C GLU A 45 3.75 -2.77 -13.53
N ALA A 46 4.64 -1.77 -13.61
CA ALA A 46 4.43 -0.54 -14.38
C ALA A 46 3.09 0.17 -14.06
N GLY A 47 2.58 0.01 -12.83
CA GLY A 47 1.33 0.62 -12.39
C GLY A 47 0.06 0.02 -13.00
N ARG A 48 0.10 -1.23 -13.47
CA ARG A 48 -1.09 -1.94 -13.97
C ARG A 48 -2.21 -1.96 -12.93
N ARG A 49 -3.46 -1.79 -13.40
CA ARG A 49 -4.70 -1.88 -12.62
C ARG A 49 -5.66 -2.80 -13.34
#